data_AF-A0A1F8NKB4-F1
#
_entry.id   AF-A0A1F8NKB4-F1
#
_cell.length_a   1.000
_cell.length_b   1.000
_cell.length_c   1.000
_cell.angle_alpha   90.00
_cell.angle_beta   90.00
_cell.angle_gamma   90.00
#
_symmetry.space_group_name_H-M   'P 1'
#
loop_
_entity.id
_entity.type
_entity.pdbx_description
1 polymer ?
#
loop_
_entity_poly.entity_id
_entity_poly.type
_entity_poly.pdbx_seq_one_letter_code
_entity_poly.pdbx_strand_id
1 'polypeptide(L)'
;MRRGRILILFAMVLIFGVVAVYLLLGRGGGGGGQVTTPEGPGIPSDMTQIVIAAQDISRGSVIPDNGVTLAPYPADMVVETMIENDLSVVVGRYARQDIARGAPITSNMITRRAGDLLGTGSEAAIAIPPGYTAISVPMNRLSGVAYALEAGDRVDVLITLLMVDMDPDFQTMLPNESLALVSPDGTLLTALVCRELKYGDRGPECTNPEPVMVGRVDVEETTSQPIFSHPVEDQRPRLVTQRLVENAAVLHVGTFVSEEAQVVAVQVPQATGATTETTGQAAAQPVALPPDIITIIVTPQDALAINWAIRSGATLGFTLRSPGDTTETDTASVTLQYLVQSYSITVPSRLPYGLTPRLEQVIEPVLPNDGPQPTPSP
;
A
#
# COMPACT_ATOMS: atom_id res chain seq x y z
N MET A 1 2.21 53.86 96.89
CA MET A 1 3.22 53.82 95.80
C MET A 1 3.04 52.61 94.85
N ARG A 2 1.82 52.31 94.35
CA ARG A 2 1.58 51.17 93.43
C ARG A 2 0.95 51.52 92.08
N ARG A 3 0.38 52.73 91.91
CA ARG A 3 -0.25 53.15 90.63
C ARG A 3 0.69 53.91 89.67
N GLY A 4 1.78 54.50 90.16
CA GLY A 4 2.79 55.16 89.31
C GLY A 4 3.75 54.19 88.59
N ARG A 5 3.97 53.00 89.14
CA ARG A 5 4.88 51.99 88.54
C ARG A 5 4.26 51.26 87.34
N ILE A 6 2.93 51.18 87.29
CA ILE A 6 2.21 50.51 86.20
C ILE A 6 2.22 51.36 84.92
N LEU A 7 2.08 52.69 85.04
CA LEU A 7 2.19 53.61 83.90
C LEU A 7 3.60 53.67 83.33
N ILE A 8 4.64 53.59 84.18
CA ILE A 8 6.04 53.57 83.74
C ILE A 8 6.37 52.26 83.02
N LEU A 9 5.86 51.11 83.50
CA LEU A 9 6.05 49.83 82.82
C LEU A 9 5.32 49.77 81.47
N PHE A 10 4.12 50.34 81.37
CA PHE A 10 3.37 50.38 80.11
C PHE A 10 4.05 51.29 79.06
N ALA A 11 4.58 52.44 79.49
CA ALA A 11 5.36 53.33 78.64
C ALA A 11 6.67 52.69 78.17
N MET A 12 7.35 51.93 79.04
CA MET A 12 8.60 51.26 78.72
C MET A 12 8.40 50.11 77.71
N VAL A 13 7.34 49.30 77.86
CA VAL A 13 7.00 48.24 76.89
C VAL A 13 6.66 48.81 75.52
N LEU A 14 5.97 49.95 75.46
CA LEU A 14 5.61 50.62 74.21
C LEU A 14 6.86 51.20 73.51
N ILE A 15 7.81 51.77 74.27
CA ILE A 15 9.08 52.27 73.73
C ILE A 15 9.97 51.12 73.21
N PHE A 16 10.09 50.02 73.95
CA PHE A 16 10.87 48.85 73.49
C PHE A 16 10.22 48.15 72.28
N GLY A 17 8.90 48.13 72.18
CA GLY A 17 8.19 47.61 71.01
C GLY A 17 8.47 48.42 69.74
N VAL A 18 8.50 49.75 69.83
CA VAL A 18 8.82 50.63 68.70
C VAL A 18 10.29 50.52 68.27
N VAL A 19 11.21 50.37 69.23
CA VAL A 19 12.64 50.16 68.94
C VAL A 19 12.92 48.80 68.28
N ALA A 20 12.20 47.74 68.67
CA ALA A 20 12.33 46.42 68.08
C ALA A 20 11.84 46.37 66.62
N VAL A 21 10.72 47.07 66.31
CA VAL A 21 10.20 47.20 64.95
C VAL A 21 11.14 48.06 64.08
N TYR A 22 11.69 49.14 64.62
CA TYR A 22 12.67 49.98 63.91
C TYR A 22 13.97 49.23 63.58
N LEU A 23 14.48 48.40 64.50
CA LEU A 23 15.68 47.59 64.26
C LEU A 23 15.45 46.43 63.27
N LEU A 24 14.23 45.91 63.17
CA LEU A 24 13.88 44.86 62.21
C LEU A 24 13.65 45.42 60.79
N LEU A 25 13.17 46.65 60.63
CA LEU A 25 13.04 47.29 59.31
C LEU A 25 14.34 47.96 58.84
N GLY A 26 15.28 48.27 59.75
CA GLY A 26 16.58 48.90 59.40
C GLY A 26 17.70 47.95 58.96
N ARG A 27 17.48 46.62 58.99
CA ARG A 27 18.51 45.61 58.68
C ARG A 27 18.30 44.92 57.32
N GLY A 28 17.87 45.69 56.31
CA GLY A 28 17.60 45.23 54.95
C GLY A 28 18.58 45.71 53.87
N GLY A 29 19.80 46.13 54.23
CA GLY A 29 20.78 46.59 53.24
C GLY A 29 22.22 46.50 53.73
N GLY A 30 23.07 45.86 52.92
CA GLY A 30 24.53 45.96 53.04
C GLY A 30 25.26 44.69 53.49
N GLY A 31 25.17 43.60 52.70
CA GLY A 31 26.12 42.50 52.74
C GLY A 31 27.16 42.66 51.64
N GLY A 32 28.30 43.26 51.96
CA GLY A 32 29.45 43.39 51.06
C GLY A 32 30.09 42.05 50.78
N GLY A 33 29.76 41.46 49.63
CA GLY A 33 30.52 40.41 48.98
C GLY A 33 31.53 41.04 48.03
N GLN A 34 32.81 40.85 48.34
CA GLN A 34 33.92 41.15 47.45
C GLN A 34 33.82 40.22 46.22
N VAL A 35 33.41 40.77 45.07
CA VAL A 35 33.55 40.10 43.77
C VAL A 35 34.13 41.13 42.83
N THR A 36 35.42 40.94 42.55
CA THR A 36 36.16 41.31 41.35
C THR A 36 35.37 42.11 40.33
N THR A 37 35.87 43.31 40.02
CA THR A 37 35.79 43.85 38.66
C THR A 37 36.13 42.70 37.70
N PRO A 38 35.21 42.20 36.85
CA PRO A 38 35.64 41.64 35.60
C PRO A 38 35.94 42.86 34.75
N GLU A 39 37.21 43.26 34.77
CA GLU A 39 37.84 43.58 33.52
C GLU A 39 37.86 42.26 32.75
N GLY A 40 36.73 41.96 32.12
CA GLY A 40 36.71 41.06 31.00
C GLY A 40 37.19 41.91 29.84
N PRO A 41 38.31 41.59 29.18
CA PRO A 41 38.42 41.91 27.79
C PRO A 41 37.16 41.30 27.17
N GLY A 42 36.25 42.13 26.67
CA GLY A 42 35.34 41.67 25.65
C GLY A 42 36.27 41.25 24.52
N ILE A 43 36.64 39.97 24.49
CA ILE A 43 37.19 39.37 23.29
C ILE A 43 36.15 39.74 22.24
N PRO A 44 36.46 40.52 21.21
CA PRO A 44 35.56 40.60 20.08
C PRO A 44 35.38 39.15 19.66
N SER A 45 34.21 38.55 19.92
CA SER A 45 33.89 37.26 19.33
C SER A 45 33.99 37.51 17.85
N ASP A 46 35.01 36.94 17.23
CA ASP A 46 35.24 37.10 15.81
C ASP A 46 33.94 36.65 15.13
N MET A 47 33.26 37.57 14.45
CA MET A 47 31.97 37.29 13.80
C MET A 47 32.28 37.08 12.33
N THR A 48 32.03 35.87 11.82
CA THR A 48 32.11 35.58 10.40
C THR A 48 30.71 35.60 9.79
N GLN A 49 30.60 35.79 8.48
CA GLN A 49 29.30 35.71 7.81
C GLN A 49 29.10 34.30 7.26
N ILE A 50 27.96 33.69 7.58
CA ILE A 50 27.56 32.41 7.00
C ILE A 50 26.38 32.60 6.04
N VAL A 51 26.24 31.69 5.09
CA VAL A 51 25.09 31.65 4.20
C VAL A 51 23.90 31.00 4.91
N ILE A 52 22.78 31.71 4.97
CA ILE A 52 21.48 31.21 5.49
C ILE A 52 20.41 31.27 4.40
N ALA A 53 19.37 30.45 4.56
CA ALA A 53 18.19 30.49 3.70
C ALA A 53 17.32 31.73 3.99
N ALA A 54 17.05 32.55 2.96
CA ALA A 54 16.20 33.74 3.08
C ALA A 54 14.69 33.41 3.01
N GLN A 55 14.37 32.26 2.42
CA GLN A 55 13.02 31.69 2.26
C GLN A 55 13.09 30.15 2.36
N ASP A 56 11.94 29.48 2.39
CA ASP A 56 11.91 28.02 2.31
C ASP A 56 12.34 27.55 0.92
N ILE A 57 13.27 26.59 0.87
CA ILE A 57 13.82 26.03 -0.37
C ILE A 57 13.50 24.53 -0.38
N SER A 58 12.61 24.12 -1.29
CA SER A 58 12.24 22.71 -1.45
C SER A 58 13.41 21.88 -2.00
N ARG A 59 13.45 20.61 -1.60
CA ARG A 59 14.36 19.60 -2.16
C ARG A 59 14.31 19.60 -3.69
N GLY A 60 15.47 19.49 -4.32
CA GLY A 60 15.62 19.39 -5.78
C GLY A 60 15.42 20.71 -6.53
N SER A 61 14.99 21.78 -5.87
CA SER A 61 14.89 23.10 -6.49
C SER A 61 16.27 23.73 -6.68
N VAL A 62 16.41 24.54 -7.74
CA VAL A 62 17.58 25.40 -7.94
C VAL A 62 17.49 26.55 -6.96
N ILE A 63 18.56 26.79 -6.21
CA ILE A 63 18.63 27.88 -5.25
C ILE A 63 18.74 29.21 -6.02
N PRO A 64 17.71 30.07 -5.96
CA PRO A 64 17.72 31.34 -6.66
C PRO A 64 18.57 32.37 -5.90
N ASP A 65 19.04 33.42 -6.59
CA ASP A 65 19.86 34.48 -6.00
C ASP A 65 19.20 35.14 -4.78
N ASN A 66 17.87 35.26 -4.78
CA ASN A 66 17.08 35.82 -3.68
C ASN A 66 16.73 34.78 -2.59
N GLY A 67 17.10 33.52 -2.78
CA GLY A 67 16.81 32.43 -1.84
C GLY A 67 17.76 32.35 -0.66
N VAL A 68 18.90 33.06 -0.72
CA VAL A 68 19.97 32.98 0.28
C VAL A 68 20.49 34.36 0.66
N THR A 69 20.97 34.51 1.89
CA THR A 69 21.57 35.75 2.38
C THR A 69 22.70 35.44 3.36
N LEU A 70 23.58 36.43 3.57
CA LEU A 70 24.62 36.37 4.59
C LEU A 70 24.05 36.82 5.94
N ALA A 71 24.38 36.10 7.00
CA ALA A 71 24.04 36.47 8.37
C ALA A 71 25.29 36.40 9.27
N PRO A 72 25.45 37.34 10.22
CA PRO A 72 26.56 37.31 11.16
C PRO A 72 26.41 36.13 12.12
N TYR A 73 27.48 35.35 12.28
CA TYR A 73 27.52 34.17 13.13
C TYR A 73 28.85 34.11 13.90
N PRO A 74 28.84 33.69 15.18
CA PRO A 74 30.06 33.59 15.98
C PRO A 74 31.04 32.58 15.36
N ALA A 75 32.28 33.01 15.07
CA ALA A 75 33.27 32.19 14.37
C ALA A 75 33.68 30.93 15.15
N ASP A 76 33.56 30.95 16.47
CA ASP A 76 33.80 29.81 17.35
C ASP A 76 32.74 28.71 17.24
N MET A 77 31.56 29.02 16.67
CA MET A 77 30.47 28.08 16.45
C MET A 77 30.34 27.61 15.00
N VAL A 78 31.20 28.09 14.08
CA VAL A 78 31.19 27.65 12.69
C VAL A 78 31.80 26.26 12.58
N VAL A 79 31.10 25.37 11.89
CA VAL A 79 31.58 24.02 11.56
C VAL A 79 32.05 23.99 10.11
N GLU A 80 33.03 23.14 9.81
CA GLU A 80 33.64 22.99 8.46
C GLU A 80 32.63 22.81 7.32
N THR A 81 31.44 22.31 7.61
CA THR A 81 30.40 22.08 6.61
C THR A 81 29.60 23.34 6.27
N MET A 82 29.63 24.40 7.09
CA MET A 82 28.94 25.66 6.81
C MET A 82 29.66 26.46 5.72
N ILE A 83 28.90 27.16 4.89
CA ILE A 83 29.46 27.99 3.83
C ILE A 83 29.60 29.42 4.34
N GLU A 84 30.83 29.92 4.31
CA GLU A 84 31.21 31.23 4.82
C GLU A 84 31.42 32.22 3.68
N ASN A 85 31.00 33.48 3.92
CA ASN A 85 31.35 34.69 3.17
C ASN A 85 31.13 34.69 1.64
N ASP A 86 30.57 33.62 1.06
CA ASP A 86 30.41 33.47 -0.37
C ASP A 86 29.06 32.85 -0.77
N LEU A 87 28.15 33.70 -1.27
CA LEU A 87 26.85 33.31 -1.79
C LEU A 87 26.96 32.58 -3.13
N SER A 88 27.99 32.87 -3.93
CA SER A 88 28.15 32.32 -5.29
C SER A 88 28.39 30.81 -5.29
N VAL A 89 28.87 30.27 -4.17
CA VAL A 89 29.03 28.83 -3.95
C VAL A 89 27.68 28.12 -3.86
N VAL A 90 26.62 28.82 -3.45
CA VAL A 90 25.29 28.26 -3.17
C VAL A 90 24.29 28.56 -4.27
N VAL A 91 24.34 29.78 -4.80
CA VAL A 91 23.45 30.24 -5.87
C VAL A 91 23.61 29.38 -7.13
N GLY A 92 22.48 28.95 -7.71
CA GLY A 92 22.46 28.08 -8.88
C GLY A 92 22.75 26.59 -8.60
N ARG A 93 22.99 26.21 -7.34
CA ARG A 93 23.04 24.79 -6.94
C ARG A 93 21.66 24.24 -6.64
N TYR A 94 21.57 22.91 -6.54
CA TYR A 94 20.33 22.21 -6.21
C TYR A 94 20.31 21.84 -4.72
N ALA A 95 19.18 22.03 -4.05
CA ALA A 95 18.98 21.60 -2.67
C ALA A 95 18.84 20.07 -2.57
N ARG A 96 19.62 19.41 -1.70
CA ARG A 96 19.56 17.96 -1.47
C ARG A 96 18.43 17.52 -0.55
N GLN A 97 17.90 18.45 0.23
CA GLN A 97 16.81 18.26 1.18
C GLN A 97 16.02 19.57 1.27
N ASP A 98 14.90 19.55 1.99
CA ASP A 98 14.16 20.78 2.29
C ASP A 98 14.96 21.64 3.28
N ILE A 99 15.09 22.93 2.97
CA ILE A 99 15.84 23.91 3.76
C ILE A 99 14.84 24.97 4.21
N ALA A 100 14.54 24.99 5.51
CA ALA A 100 13.66 25.99 6.09
C ALA A 100 14.31 27.38 6.11
N ARG A 101 13.48 28.42 6.03
CA ARG A 101 13.90 29.81 6.17
C ARG A 101 14.69 30.03 7.47
N GLY A 102 15.79 30.75 7.36
CA GLY A 102 16.69 31.07 8.47
C GLY A 102 17.69 29.95 8.82
N ALA A 103 17.59 28.78 8.19
CA ALA A 103 18.53 27.70 8.43
C ALA A 103 19.91 28.00 7.78
N PRO A 104 21.03 27.69 8.48
CA PRO A 104 22.37 27.70 7.88
C PRO A 104 22.49 26.71 6.72
N ILE A 105 23.08 27.14 5.61
CA ILE A 105 23.33 26.28 4.46
C ILE A 105 24.70 25.63 4.59
N THR A 106 24.71 24.31 4.51
CA THR A 106 25.93 23.51 4.55
C THR A 106 26.26 22.91 3.18
N SER A 107 27.53 22.56 2.97
CA SER A 107 28.03 21.91 1.77
C SER A 107 27.34 20.56 1.48
N ASN A 108 26.83 19.88 2.51
CA ASN A 108 26.08 18.62 2.38
C ASN A 108 24.64 18.82 1.91
N MET A 109 24.08 20.02 2.09
CA MET A 109 22.69 20.35 1.73
C MET A 109 22.54 20.78 0.27
N ILE A 110 23.64 20.93 -0.47
CA ILE A 110 23.64 21.45 -1.85
C ILE A 110 24.46 20.57 -2.79
N THR A 111 24.06 20.51 -4.06
CA THR A 111 24.78 19.77 -5.11
C THR A 111 24.87 20.53 -6.42
N ARG A 112 25.91 20.26 -7.21
CA ARG A 112 26.13 20.88 -8.54
C ARG A 112 25.37 20.17 -9.66
N ARG A 113 24.91 18.94 -9.44
CA ARG A 113 24.20 18.12 -10.43
C ARG A 113 22.88 17.66 -9.86
N ALA A 114 21.80 17.85 -10.61
CA ALA A 114 20.48 17.31 -10.26
C ALA A 114 20.50 15.78 -10.04
N GLY A 115 21.44 15.05 -10.65
CA GLY A 115 21.60 13.59 -10.48
C GLY A 115 22.35 13.13 -9.23
N ASP A 116 22.97 14.04 -8.46
CA ASP A 116 23.61 13.75 -7.16
C ASP A 116 22.67 14.04 -5.98
N LEU A 117 21.37 14.19 -6.26
CA LEU A 117 20.28 14.10 -5.30
C LEU A 117 20.10 12.61 -4.98
N LEU A 118 20.11 12.23 -3.71
CA LEU A 118 19.63 10.90 -3.30
C LEU A 118 18.16 10.78 -3.75
N GLY A 119 17.94 10.08 -4.88
CA GLY A 119 16.63 9.83 -5.48
C GLY A 119 16.01 11.04 -6.16
N THR A 120 16.14 11.13 -7.48
CA THR A 120 15.15 11.87 -8.29
C THR A 120 14.04 10.87 -8.67
N GLY A 121 12.78 11.19 -8.38
CA GLY A 121 11.65 10.28 -8.58
C GLY A 121 10.47 10.61 -7.66
N SER A 122 9.34 9.92 -7.83
CA SER A 122 8.23 10.02 -6.89
C SER A 122 8.59 9.44 -5.53
N GLU A 123 7.94 9.89 -4.45
CA GLU A 123 8.13 9.32 -3.10
C GLU A 123 7.94 7.80 -3.08
N ALA A 124 6.95 7.32 -3.84
CA ALA A 124 6.69 5.91 -4.04
C ALA A 124 7.90 5.16 -4.64
N ALA A 125 8.61 5.77 -5.60
CA ALA A 125 9.79 5.16 -6.23
C ALA A 125 10.99 5.11 -5.29
N ILE A 126 11.14 6.10 -4.40
CA ILE A 126 12.24 6.16 -3.42
C ILE A 126 12.12 5.03 -2.38
N ALA A 127 10.89 4.61 -2.06
CA ALA A 127 10.64 3.54 -1.11
C ALA A 127 10.88 2.12 -1.68
N ILE A 128 11.09 1.97 -3.00
CA ILE A 128 11.30 0.67 -3.64
C ILE A 128 12.80 0.29 -3.56
N PRO A 129 13.15 -0.85 -2.93
CA PRO A 129 14.53 -1.31 -2.89
C PRO A 129 15.08 -1.66 -4.29
N PRO A 130 16.40 -1.53 -4.53
CA PRO A 130 17.01 -1.96 -5.78
C PRO A 130 16.71 -3.43 -6.10
N GLY A 131 16.34 -3.72 -7.35
CA GLY A 131 15.98 -5.07 -7.80
C GLY A 131 14.52 -5.46 -7.59
N TYR A 132 13.72 -4.62 -6.94
CA TYR A 132 12.28 -4.78 -6.80
C TYR A 132 11.52 -3.79 -7.70
N THR A 133 10.23 -4.05 -7.88
CA THR A 133 9.29 -3.13 -8.55
C THR A 133 8.00 -3.06 -7.77
N ALA A 134 7.28 -1.95 -7.90
CA ALA A 134 5.93 -1.83 -7.38
C ALA A 134 4.91 -2.25 -8.46
N ILE A 135 3.85 -2.94 -8.06
CA ILE A 135 2.68 -3.22 -8.91
C ILE A 135 1.41 -2.96 -8.12
N SER A 136 0.44 -2.34 -8.78
CA SER A 136 -0.88 -2.10 -8.21
C SER A 136 -1.83 -3.25 -8.54
N VAL A 137 -2.57 -3.70 -7.54
CA VAL A 137 -3.46 -4.85 -7.58
C VAL A 137 -4.83 -4.42 -7.08
N PRO A 138 -5.92 -4.75 -7.79
CA PRO A 138 -7.26 -4.44 -7.33
C PRO A 138 -7.54 -5.16 -6.01
N MET A 139 -8.22 -4.48 -5.10
CA MET A 139 -8.72 -5.07 -3.87
C MET A 139 -10.17 -4.69 -3.63
N ASN A 140 -10.85 -5.58 -2.92
CA ASN A 140 -12.11 -5.29 -2.28
C ASN A 140 -11.95 -5.62 -0.80
N ARG A 141 -13.04 -5.46 -0.06
CA ARG A 141 -13.05 -5.75 1.37
C ARG A 141 -12.59 -7.17 1.69
N LEU A 142 -12.97 -8.15 0.89
CA LEU A 142 -12.66 -9.56 1.15
C LEU A 142 -11.22 -9.88 0.78
N SER A 143 -10.79 -9.51 -0.42
CA SER A 143 -9.41 -9.75 -0.88
C SER A 143 -8.40 -8.93 -0.08
N GLY A 144 -8.76 -7.72 0.36
CA GLY A 144 -7.92 -6.81 1.14
C GLY A 144 -7.96 -7.00 2.65
N VAL A 145 -8.29 -8.19 3.14
CA VAL A 145 -8.29 -8.51 4.60
C VAL A 145 -9.12 -7.50 5.41
N ALA A 146 -10.37 -7.28 5.01
CA ALA A 146 -11.28 -6.30 5.61
C ALA A 146 -10.75 -4.85 5.65
N TYR A 147 -9.91 -4.47 4.68
CA TYR A 147 -9.23 -3.17 4.60
C TYR A 147 -8.27 -2.90 5.76
N ALA A 148 -7.76 -3.94 6.41
CA ALA A 148 -6.81 -3.81 7.52
C ALA A 148 -5.36 -3.57 7.08
N LEU A 149 -5.08 -3.68 5.78
CA LEU A 149 -3.73 -3.54 5.23
C LEU A 149 -3.26 -2.08 5.28
N GLU A 150 -2.03 -1.86 5.74
CA GLU A 150 -1.39 -0.54 5.81
C GLU A 150 0.00 -0.54 5.14
N ALA A 151 0.53 0.64 4.84
CA ALA A 151 1.88 0.77 4.31
C ALA A 151 2.92 0.22 5.30
N GLY A 152 3.83 -0.62 4.81
CA GLY A 152 4.83 -1.31 5.62
C GLY A 152 4.45 -2.73 6.05
N ASP A 153 3.17 -3.11 5.93
CA ASP A 153 2.74 -4.49 6.18
C ASP A 153 3.38 -5.49 5.21
N ARG A 154 3.34 -6.75 5.59
CA ARG A 154 3.76 -7.87 4.76
C ARG A 154 2.55 -8.71 4.37
N VAL A 155 2.42 -9.03 3.10
CA VAL A 155 1.30 -9.84 2.59
C VAL A 155 1.80 -10.95 1.69
N ASP A 156 1.08 -12.07 1.69
CA ASP A 156 1.14 -13.01 0.58
C ASP A 156 -0.02 -12.72 -0.37
N VAL A 157 0.18 -12.99 -1.66
CA VAL A 157 -0.84 -12.87 -2.69
C VAL A 157 -1.28 -14.27 -3.10
N LEU A 158 -2.56 -14.57 -2.95
CA LEU A 158 -3.21 -15.78 -3.40
C LEU A 158 -3.85 -15.54 -4.77
N ILE A 159 -3.81 -16.55 -5.63
CA ILE A 159 -4.49 -16.58 -6.92
C ILE A 159 -5.50 -17.72 -6.94
N THR A 160 -6.69 -17.46 -7.50
CA THR A 160 -7.72 -18.48 -7.72
C THR A 160 -8.18 -18.44 -9.18
N LEU A 161 -8.19 -19.60 -9.83
CA LEU A 161 -8.57 -19.74 -11.24
C LEU A 161 -9.23 -21.09 -11.53
N LEU A 162 -9.93 -21.17 -12.66
CA LEU A 162 -10.56 -22.37 -13.18
C LEU A 162 -9.69 -22.98 -14.29
N MET A 163 -9.49 -24.30 -14.25
CA MET A 163 -8.71 -25.02 -15.25
C MET A 163 -9.52 -26.11 -15.96
N VAL A 164 -9.34 -26.22 -17.26
CA VAL A 164 -9.87 -27.27 -18.14
C VAL A 164 -8.71 -28.02 -18.78
N ASP A 165 -8.95 -29.24 -19.26
CA ASP A 165 -7.98 -29.96 -20.08
C ASP A 165 -8.07 -29.44 -21.52
N MET A 166 -6.93 -29.07 -22.08
CA MET A 166 -6.82 -28.52 -23.42
C MET A 166 -6.04 -29.49 -24.31
N ASP A 167 -6.42 -29.59 -25.57
CA ASP A 167 -5.58 -30.20 -26.58
C ASP A 167 -4.34 -29.29 -26.83
N PRO A 168 -3.11 -29.82 -26.72
CA PRO A 168 -1.91 -29.00 -26.84
C PRO A 168 -1.67 -28.45 -28.25
N ASP A 169 -2.10 -29.16 -29.29
CA ASP A 169 -1.88 -28.79 -30.69
C ASP A 169 -2.96 -27.82 -31.19
N PHE A 170 -4.22 -28.09 -30.85
CA PHE A 170 -5.36 -27.29 -31.31
C PHE A 170 -5.72 -26.15 -30.36
N GLN A 171 -5.26 -26.18 -29.11
CA GLN A 171 -5.65 -25.24 -28.06
C GLN A 171 -7.18 -25.17 -27.90
N THR A 172 -7.84 -26.33 -27.95
CA THR A 172 -9.30 -26.49 -27.75
C THR A 172 -9.59 -27.26 -26.48
N MET A 173 -10.73 -27.00 -25.84
CA MET A 173 -11.17 -27.79 -24.68
C MET A 173 -11.43 -29.23 -25.09
N LEU A 174 -10.97 -30.17 -24.26
CA LEU A 174 -11.20 -31.59 -24.50
C LEU A 174 -12.64 -32.01 -24.11
N PRO A 175 -13.19 -33.04 -24.77
CA PRO A 175 -12.57 -33.80 -25.87
C PRO A 175 -12.60 -33.08 -27.22
N ASN A 176 -11.67 -33.44 -28.11
CA ASN A 176 -11.75 -33.01 -29.50
C ASN A 176 -12.80 -33.79 -30.28
N GLU A 177 -13.32 -33.18 -31.33
CA GLU A 177 -14.02 -33.89 -32.40
C GLU A 177 -13.00 -34.56 -33.35
N SER A 178 -13.32 -35.75 -33.86
CA SER A 178 -12.44 -36.56 -34.70
C SER A 178 -13.24 -37.11 -35.87
N LEU A 179 -12.69 -36.97 -37.08
CA LEU A 179 -13.32 -37.45 -38.30
C LEU A 179 -12.60 -38.71 -38.80
N ALA A 180 -13.37 -39.68 -39.30
CA ALA A 180 -12.82 -40.86 -39.95
C ALA A 180 -12.28 -40.51 -41.34
N LEU A 181 -11.09 -41.02 -41.66
CA LEU A 181 -10.49 -40.91 -42.99
C LEU A 181 -10.83 -42.15 -43.80
N VAL A 182 -11.47 -41.95 -44.95
CA VAL A 182 -11.82 -43.02 -45.90
C VAL A 182 -11.00 -42.82 -47.16
N SER A 183 -10.38 -43.89 -47.65
CA SER A 183 -9.68 -43.87 -48.93
C SER A 183 -10.67 -43.79 -50.10
N PRO A 184 -10.25 -43.38 -51.31
CA PRO A 184 -11.14 -43.28 -52.48
C PRO A 184 -11.81 -44.60 -52.90
N ASP A 185 -11.25 -45.74 -52.51
CA ASP A 185 -11.77 -47.10 -52.70
C ASP A 185 -12.71 -47.56 -51.57
N GLY A 186 -13.03 -46.70 -50.61
CA GLY A 186 -13.95 -47.00 -49.51
C GLY A 186 -13.32 -47.75 -48.34
N THR A 187 -11.99 -47.94 -48.35
CA THR A 187 -11.27 -48.59 -47.26
C THR A 187 -11.12 -47.60 -46.09
N LEU A 188 -11.47 -48.06 -44.90
CA LEU A 188 -11.29 -47.30 -43.67
C LEU A 188 -9.80 -47.19 -43.35
N LEU A 189 -9.26 -45.97 -43.41
CA LEU A 189 -7.91 -45.70 -42.92
C LEU A 189 -7.92 -45.51 -41.39
N THR A 190 -9.05 -45.08 -40.81
CA THR A 190 -9.32 -44.98 -39.36
C THR A 190 -10.79 -45.31 -39.02
N ALA A 191 -11.11 -45.53 -37.73
CA ALA A 191 -12.41 -46.05 -37.26
C ALA A 191 -13.61 -45.15 -37.62
N LEU A 192 -14.69 -45.76 -38.13
CA LEU A 192 -15.92 -45.08 -38.56
C LEU A 192 -16.93 -45.00 -37.41
N VAL A 193 -17.45 -43.80 -37.13
CA VAL A 193 -18.77 -43.63 -36.48
C VAL A 193 -19.74 -43.19 -37.59
N CYS A 194 -20.43 -44.16 -38.20
CA CYS A 194 -21.45 -43.87 -39.20
C CYS A 194 -22.82 -43.85 -38.53
N ARG A 195 -23.43 -42.67 -38.37
CA ARG A 195 -24.76 -42.53 -37.77
C ARG A 195 -25.87 -42.89 -38.75
N GLU A 196 -25.80 -42.40 -39.98
CA GLU A 196 -26.77 -42.78 -41.03
C GLU A 196 -26.05 -43.40 -42.22
N LEU A 197 -26.34 -44.67 -42.48
CA LEU A 197 -25.91 -45.38 -43.68
C LEU A 197 -27.06 -45.37 -44.69
N LYS A 198 -26.92 -44.61 -45.77
CA LYS A 198 -27.88 -44.56 -46.89
C LYS A 198 -27.36 -45.43 -48.02
N TYR A 199 -28.22 -46.21 -48.67
CA TYR A 199 -27.83 -46.98 -49.85
C TYR A 199 -28.28 -46.23 -51.09
N GLY A 200 -27.32 -45.69 -51.85
CA GLY A 200 -27.55 -45.02 -53.12
C GLY A 200 -27.08 -45.85 -54.30
N ASP A 201 -27.30 -45.34 -55.52
CA ASP A 201 -26.96 -46.03 -56.78
C ASP A 201 -25.45 -46.29 -56.97
N ARG A 202 -24.60 -45.65 -56.14
CA ARG A 202 -23.13 -45.82 -56.15
C ARG A 202 -22.61 -46.65 -54.98
N GLY A 203 -23.49 -47.28 -54.19
CA GLY A 203 -23.13 -48.05 -53.00
C GLY A 203 -23.57 -47.37 -51.69
N PRO A 204 -23.08 -47.86 -50.54
CA PRO A 204 -23.38 -47.27 -49.24
C PRO A 204 -22.74 -45.87 -49.10
N GLU A 205 -23.57 -44.87 -48.83
CA GLU A 205 -23.21 -43.49 -48.54
C GLU A 205 -23.42 -43.24 -47.05
N CYS A 206 -22.35 -42.94 -46.33
CA CYS A 206 -22.45 -42.56 -44.92
C CYS A 206 -22.71 -41.06 -44.81
N THR A 207 -23.83 -40.67 -44.20
CA THR A 207 -24.14 -39.27 -43.88
C THR A 207 -24.12 -39.07 -42.37
N ASN A 208 -23.35 -38.09 -41.89
CA ASN A 208 -23.37 -37.65 -40.49
C ASN A 208 -23.94 -36.22 -40.43
N PRO A 209 -25.28 -36.07 -40.34
CA PRO A 209 -25.92 -34.75 -40.30
C PRO A 209 -25.62 -33.97 -39.02
N GLU A 210 -25.15 -34.64 -37.96
CA GLU A 210 -24.65 -34.06 -36.72
C GLU A 210 -23.18 -34.44 -36.52
N PRO A 211 -22.39 -33.64 -35.76
CA PRO A 211 -20.99 -33.95 -35.45
C PRO A 211 -20.85 -35.36 -34.87
N VAL A 212 -19.79 -36.05 -35.29
CA VAL A 212 -19.46 -37.38 -34.75
C VAL A 212 -18.93 -37.23 -33.34
N MET A 213 -19.66 -37.82 -32.40
CA MET A 213 -19.28 -37.80 -30.99
C MET A 213 -18.04 -38.66 -30.79
N VAL A 214 -16.97 -38.04 -30.32
CA VAL A 214 -15.74 -38.74 -29.96
C VAL A 214 -15.89 -39.30 -28.56
N GLY A 215 -15.50 -40.55 -28.45
CA GLY A 215 -15.59 -41.30 -27.24
C GLY A 215 -14.41 -42.24 -27.11
N ARG A 216 -14.39 -42.99 -26.01
CA ARG A 216 -13.44 -44.08 -25.82
C ARG A 216 -14.21 -45.39 -25.79
N VAL A 217 -13.53 -46.47 -26.18
CA VAL A 217 -14.04 -47.82 -25.94
C VAL A 217 -13.86 -48.11 -24.45
N ASP A 218 -14.97 -48.12 -23.72
CA ASP A 218 -15.03 -48.61 -22.36
C ASP A 218 -15.47 -50.08 -22.37
N VAL A 219 -15.06 -50.85 -21.38
CA VAL A 219 -15.52 -52.22 -21.20
C VAL A 219 -16.52 -52.22 -20.06
N GLU A 220 -17.74 -52.67 -20.34
CA GLU A 220 -18.77 -52.77 -19.32
C GLU A 220 -18.40 -53.88 -18.32
N GLU A 221 -18.37 -53.54 -17.03
CA GLU A 221 -17.77 -54.40 -15.99
C GLU A 221 -18.51 -55.74 -15.81
N THR A 222 -19.82 -55.80 -16.09
CA THR A 222 -20.64 -57.00 -15.84
C THR A 222 -20.59 -58.00 -17.00
N THR A 223 -20.70 -57.51 -18.24
CA THR A 223 -20.82 -58.32 -19.46
C THR A 223 -19.51 -58.43 -20.23
N SER A 224 -18.48 -57.67 -19.83
CA SER A 224 -17.20 -57.56 -20.54
C SER A 224 -17.35 -57.16 -22.01
N GLN A 225 -18.45 -56.49 -22.37
CA GLN A 225 -18.69 -56.02 -23.72
C GLN A 225 -18.02 -54.66 -23.93
N PRO A 226 -17.35 -54.45 -25.09
CA PRO A 226 -16.87 -53.14 -25.46
C PRO A 226 -18.06 -52.24 -25.81
N ILE A 227 -18.18 -51.12 -25.10
CA ILE A 227 -19.16 -50.06 -25.35
C ILE A 227 -18.42 -48.77 -25.70
N PHE A 228 -19.04 -47.93 -26.53
CA PHE A 228 -18.45 -46.66 -26.94
C PHE A 228 -19.01 -45.52 -26.08
N SER A 229 -18.21 -45.02 -25.14
CA SER A 229 -18.57 -43.96 -24.21
C SER A 229 -18.15 -42.60 -24.75
N HIS A 230 -19.08 -41.68 -24.94
CA HIS A 230 -18.83 -40.29 -25.30
C HIS A 230 -19.32 -39.36 -24.18
N PRO A 231 -18.74 -38.15 -24.03
CA PRO A 231 -19.24 -37.19 -23.05
C PRO A 231 -20.56 -36.58 -23.50
N VAL A 232 -21.42 -36.31 -22.53
CA VAL A 232 -22.78 -35.77 -22.73
C VAL A 232 -22.86 -34.28 -22.36
N GLU A 233 -21.83 -33.76 -21.68
CA GLU A 233 -21.68 -32.36 -21.31
C GLU A 233 -20.24 -31.89 -21.61
N ASP A 234 -20.08 -30.57 -21.74
CA ASP A 234 -18.75 -29.96 -21.79
C ASP A 234 -17.95 -30.27 -20.53
N GLN A 235 -16.64 -30.25 -20.67
CA GLN A 235 -15.74 -30.44 -19.56
C GLN A 235 -16.03 -29.44 -18.43
N ARG A 236 -16.16 -29.95 -17.20
CA ARG A 236 -16.28 -29.12 -16.01
C ARG A 236 -14.93 -28.50 -15.63
N PRO A 237 -14.85 -27.16 -15.48
CA PRO A 237 -13.65 -26.53 -14.98
C PRO A 237 -13.35 -26.93 -13.52
N ARG A 238 -12.07 -27.06 -13.20
CA ARG A 238 -11.56 -27.37 -11.86
C ARG A 238 -11.02 -26.11 -11.20
N LEU A 239 -11.59 -25.74 -10.06
CA LEU A 239 -11.11 -24.62 -9.25
C LEU A 239 -9.81 -24.99 -8.52
N VAL A 240 -8.82 -24.11 -8.63
CA VAL A 240 -7.54 -24.21 -7.91
C VAL A 240 -7.18 -22.86 -7.32
N THR A 241 -6.71 -22.90 -6.07
CA THR A 241 -6.17 -21.74 -5.35
C THR A 241 -4.74 -22.03 -4.93
N GLN A 242 -3.83 -21.09 -5.13
CA GLN A 242 -2.42 -21.21 -4.73
C GLN A 242 -1.87 -19.86 -4.29
N ARG A 243 -0.81 -19.85 -3.47
CA ARG A 243 -0.03 -18.64 -3.23
C ARG A 243 0.82 -18.30 -4.46
N LEU A 244 0.60 -17.12 -5.01
CA LEU A 244 1.32 -16.58 -6.16
C LEU A 244 2.60 -15.86 -5.74
N VAL A 245 2.52 -15.01 -4.72
CA VAL A 245 3.65 -14.23 -4.20
C VAL A 245 3.72 -14.40 -2.69
N GLU A 246 4.94 -14.55 -2.19
CA GLU A 246 5.24 -14.65 -0.77
C GLU A 246 5.92 -13.38 -0.27
N ASN A 247 5.53 -12.91 0.92
CA ASN A 247 6.18 -11.84 1.68
C ASN A 247 6.38 -10.52 0.89
N ALA A 248 5.37 -10.11 0.12
CA ALA A 248 5.34 -8.82 -0.53
C ALA A 248 5.17 -7.69 0.50
N ALA A 249 5.94 -6.61 0.37
CA ALA A 249 5.77 -5.44 1.23
C ALA A 249 4.67 -4.52 0.66
N VAL A 250 3.77 -4.05 1.51
CA VAL A 250 2.75 -3.07 1.11
C VAL A 250 3.41 -1.70 1.00
N LEU A 251 3.40 -1.12 -0.19
CA LEU A 251 3.91 0.23 -0.44
C LEU A 251 2.86 1.27 -0.05
N HIS A 252 1.61 1.08 -0.49
CA HIS A 252 0.52 2.03 -0.29
C HIS A 252 -0.84 1.36 -0.49
N VAL A 253 -1.85 1.85 0.22
CA VAL A 253 -3.26 1.44 0.06
C VAL A 253 -4.07 2.64 -0.43
N GLY A 254 -4.83 2.42 -1.50
CA GLY A 254 -5.55 3.47 -2.21
C GLY A 254 -4.71 4.14 -3.31
N THR A 255 -5.21 5.27 -3.79
CA THR A 255 -4.58 6.03 -4.88
C THR A 255 -3.50 6.95 -4.34
N PHE A 256 -2.35 7.03 -5.03
CA PHE A 256 -1.33 8.04 -4.74
C PHE A 256 -1.85 9.43 -5.13
N VAL A 257 -1.84 10.36 -4.19
CA VAL A 257 -2.15 11.77 -4.44
C VAL A 257 -0.87 12.51 -4.79
N SER A 258 -0.84 13.25 -5.91
CA SER A 258 0.27 14.16 -6.18
C SER A 258 0.17 15.40 -5.29
N GLU A 259 1.31 15.96 -4.87
CA GLU A 259 1.33 17.20 -4.06
C GLU A 259 0.61 18.37 -4.75
N GLU A 260 0.64 18.42 -6.09
CA GLU A 260 -0.11 19.38 -6.91
C GLU A 260 -1.64 19.23 -6.78
N ALA A 261 -2.15 18.04 -6.46
CA ALA A 261 -3.57 17.81 -6.22
C ALA A 261 -4.01 18.23 -4.79
N GLN A 262 -3.10 18.20 -3.81
CA GLN A 262 -3.40 18.63 -2.44
C GLN A 262 -3.58 20.15 -2.30
N VAL A 263 -2.84 20.96 -3.06
CA VAL A 263 -2.99 22.43 -3.05
C VAL A 263 -4.33 22.93 -3.61
N VAL A 264 -4.98 22.16 -4.50
CA VAL A 264 -6.31 22.52 -5.05
C VAL A 264 -7.42 22.27 -4.03
N ALA A 265 -7.28 21.27 -3.16
CA ALA A 265 -8.31 20.94 -2.16
C ALA A 265 -8.35 21.91 -0.95
N VAL A 266 -7.27 22.66 -0.70
CA VAL A 266 -7.16 23.58 0.46
C VAL A 266 -7.68 24.98 0.15
N GLN A 267 -7.83 25.39 -1.12
CA GLN A 267 -8.37 26.71 -1.47
C GLN A 267 -9.90 26.67 -1.60
N VAL A 268 -10.58 26.61 -0.46
CA VAL A 268 -12.00 27.01 -0.39
C VAL A 268 -12.04 28.54 -0.52
N PRO A 269 -12.75 29.13 -1.50
CA PRO A 269 -12.89 30.57 -1.58
C PRO A 269 -13.71 31.05 -0.37
N GLN A 270 -13.08 31.80 0.52
CA GLN A 270 -13.78 32.49 1.60
C GLN A 270 -14.55 33.67 0.98
N ALA A 271 -15.80 33.42 0.60
CA ALA A 271 -16.72 34.47 0.18
C ALA A 271 -17.04 35.38 1.37
N THR A 272 -16.70 36.66 1.22
CA THR A 272 -16.96 37.73 2.18
C THR A 272 -18.38 38.27 2.01
N GLY A 273 -19.20 38.12 3.04
CA GLY A 273 -20.27 39.06 3.42
C GLY A 273 -21.70 38.79 2.93
N ALA A 274 -22.57 38.32 3.83
CA ALA A 274 -23.73 39.05 4.38
C ALA A 274 -24.74 38.07 5.05
N THR A 275 -25.18 38.41 6.26
CA THR A 275 -26.17 37.74 7.15
C THR A 275 -27.51 37.48 6.46
N THR A 276 -28.25 36.38 6.68
CA THR A 276 -28.97 36.00 7.91
C THR A 276 -29.54 34.58 7.79
N GLU A 277 -29.78 33.95 8.94
CA GLU A 277 -30.61 32.76 9.24
C GLU A 277 -29.92 31.39 9.32
N THR A 278 -29.63 31.05 10.58
CA THR A 278 -29.29 29.75 11.13
C THR A 278 -30.38 28.71 10.85
N THR A 279 -30.10 27.80 9.93
CA THR A 279 -30.45 26.38 10.09
C THR A 279 -29.15 25.59 10.05
N GLY A 280 -28.92 24.80 11.09
CA GLY A 280 -27.71 23.98 11.19
C GLY A 280 -27.73 22.89 10.12
N GLN A 281 -27.20 23.18 8.94
CA GLN A 281 -26.70 22.14 8.05
C GLN A 281 -25.47 21.55 8.75
N ALA A 282 -25.63 20.35 9.31
CA ALA A 282 -24.50 19.50 9.58
C ALA A 282 -23.70 19.39 8.27
N ALA A 283 -22.48 19.90 8.27
CA ALA A 283 -21.55 19.67 7.16
C ALA A 283 -21.50 18.14 6.96
N ALA A 284 -21.98 17.67 5.81
CA ALA A 284 -21.84 16.27 5.45
C ALA A 284 -20.34 15.97 5.48
N GLN A 285 -19.92 15.16 6.46
CA GLN A 285 -18.54 14.68 6.50
C GLN A 285 -18.27 13.98 5.17
N PRO A 286 -17.14 14.25 4.49
CA PRO A 286 -16.77 13.51 3.30
C PRO A 286 -16.77 12.03 3.65
N VAL A 287 -17.67 11.26 3.03
CA VAL A 287 -17.64 9.80 3.16
C VAL A 287 -16.37 9.35 2.43
N ALA A 288 -15.33 9.03 3.20
CA ALA A 288 -14.11 8.47 2.66
C ALA A 288 -14.47 7.16 1.96
N LEU A 289 -14.30 7.12 0.64
CA LEU A 289 -14.53 5.90 -0.14
C LEU A 289 -13.50 4.86 0.30
N PRO A 290 -13.91 3.59 0.48
CA PRO A 290 -12.97 2.53 0.82
C PRO A 290 -11.96 2.34 -0.32
N PRO A 291 -10.72 1.94 0.00
CA PRO A 291 -9.70 1.72 -1.01
C PRO A 291 -10.07 0.54 -1.91
N ASP A 292 -9.86 0.70 -3.21
CA ASP A 292 -10.13 -0.28 -4.26
C ASP A 292 -8.85 -0.85 -4.89
N ILE A 293 -7.69 -0.33 -4.51
CA ILE A 293 -6.40 -0.70 -5.03
C ILE A 293 -5.34 -0.71 -3.93
N ILE A 294 -4.39 -1.62 -4.04
CA ILE A 294 -3.19 -1.66 -3.21
C ILE A 294 -1.98 -1.71 -4.11
N THR A 295 -0.91 -1.06 -3.69
CA THR A 295 0.39 -1.14 -4.35
C THR A 295 1.35 -1.92 -3.47
N ILE A 296 1.91 -2.99 -4.00
CA ILE A 296 2.86 -3.87 -3.31
C ILE A 296 4.21 -3.87 -4.01
N ILE A 297 5.27 -4.07 -3.24
CA ILE A 297 6.66 -4.21 -3.70
C ILE A 297 6.96 -5.69 -3.85
N VAL A 298 7.35 -6.08 -5.07
CA VAL A 298 7.58 -7.47 -5.46
C VAL A 298 8.80 -7.57 -6.39
N THR A 299 9.25 -8.79 -6.69
CA THR A 299 10.28 -8.97 -7.73
C THR A 299 9.71 -8.65 -9.12
N PRO A 300 10.55 -8.31 -10.11
CA PRO A 300 10.08 -8.12 -11.48
C PRO A 300 9.34 -9.34 -12.06
N GLN A 301 9.75 -10.56 -11.68
CA GLN A 301 9.10 -11.80 -12.11
C GLN A 301 7.70 -11.95 -11.51
N ASP A 302 7.56 -11.64 -10.22
CA ASP A 302 6.26 -11.66 -9.53
C ASP A 302 5.32 -10.58 -10.08
N ALA A 303 5.84 -9.39 -10.41
CA ALA A 303 5.04 -8.35 -11.05
C ALA A 303 4.48 -8.81 -12.40
N LEU A 304 5.27 -9.55 -13.20
CA LEU A 304 4.78 -10.14 -14.45
C LEU A 304 3.71 -11.21 -14.18
N ALA A 305 3.92 -12.06 -13.17
CA ALA A 305 2.97 -13.10 -12.80
C ALA A 305 1.63 -12.50 -12.31
N ILE A 306 1.68 -11.46 -11.48
CA ILE A 306 0.52 -10.69 -11.04
C ILE A 306 -0.16 -10.01 -12.23
N ASN A 307 0.60 -9.37 -13.13
CA ASN A 307 0.01 -8.72 -14.30
C ASN A 307 -0.71 -9.73 -15.20
N TRP A 308 -0.11 -10.90 -15.43
CA TRP A 308 -0.74 -12.00 -16.15
C TRP A 308 -2.02 -12.45 -15.44
N ALA A 309 -1.99 -12.64 -14.12
CA ALA A 309 -3.16 -13.04 -13.33
C ALA A 309 -4.32 -12.03 -13.42
N ILE A 310 -4.02 -10.73 -13.32
CA ILE A 310 -5.02 -9.67 -13.47
C ILE A 310 -5.63 -9.71 -14.88
N ARG A 311 -4.80 -9.89 -15.92
CA ARG A 311 -5.25 -9.90 -17.31
C ARG A 311 -5.95 -11.19 -17.74
N SER A 312 -5.67 -12.31 -17.07
CA SER A 312 -6.35 -13.60 -17.30
C SER A 312 -7.69 -13.71 -16.57
N GLY A 313 -8.06 -12.70 -15.77
CA GLY A 313 -9.29 -12.70 -14.98
C GLY A 313 -9.23 -13.61 -13.76
N ALA A 314 -8.02 -13.96 -13.29
CA ALA A 314 -7.86 -14.72 -12.06
C ALA A 314 -8.17 -13.82 -10.85
N THR A 315 -8.83 -14.39 -9.85
CA THR A 315 -9.15 -13.68 -8.61
C THR A 315 -7.91 -13.64 -7.72
N LEU A 316 -7.53 -12.45 -7.26
CA LEU A 316 -6.43 -12.24 -6.34
C LEU A 316 -6.95 -11.96 -4.91
N GLY A 317 -6.28 -12.55 -3.92
CA GLY A 317 -6.57 -12.33 -2.50
C GLY A 317 -5.29 -12.07 -1.72
N PHE A 318 -5.33 -11.24 -0.69
CA PHE A 318 -4.18 -10.98 0.18
C PHE A 318 -4.32 -11.77 1.48
N THR A 319 -3.19 -12.24 2.02
CA THR A 319 -3.11 -12.71 3.41
C THR A 319 -2.04 -11.94 4.14
N LEU A 320 -2.40 -11.35 5.28
CA LEU A 320 -1.51 -10.54 6.10
C LEU A 320 -0.54 -11.40 6.91
N ARG A 321 0.75 -11.03 6.90
CA ARG A 321 1.83 -11.62 7.70
C ARG A 321 2.28 -10.65 8.78
N SER A 322 2.90 -11.18 9.84
CA SER A 322 3.59 -10.33 10.81
C SER A 322 4.72 -9.56 10.11
N PRO A 323 4.89 -8.24 10.34
CA PRO A 323 5.91 -7.45 9.64
C PRO A 323 7.36 -7.95 9.77
N GLY A 324 7.66 -8.74 10.81
CA GLY A 324 8.96 -9.34 11.05
C GLY A 324 9.09 -10.82 10.64
N ASP A 325 8.01 -11.47 10.19
CA ASP A 325 8.06 -12.88 9.78
C ASP A 325 8.55 -13.00 8.33
N THR A 326 9.76 -13.52 8.19
CA THR A 326 10.44 -13.74 6.91
C THR A 326 10.59 -15.22 6.59
N THR A 327 9.88 -16.08 7.30
CA THR A 327 9.98 -17.54 7.13
C THR A 327 9.43 -17.95 5.78
N GLU A 328 10.24 -18.57 4.94
CA GLU A 328 9.76 -19.16 3.68
C GLU A 328 9.02 -20.47 3.96
N THR A 329 7.89 -20.66 3.30
CA THR A 329 7.01 -21.81 3.51
C THR A 329 6.69 -22.47 2.18
N ASP A 330 6.90 -23.77 2.03
CA ASP A 330 6.40 -24.44 0.82
C ASP A 330 4.87 -24.55 0.90
N THR A 331 4.18 -24.11 -0.15
CA THR A 331 2.72 -24.24 -0.26
C THR A 331 2.36 -25.20 -1.37
N ALA A 332 1.38 -26.06 -1.10
CA ALA A 332 0.75 -26.87 -2.13
C ALA A 332 -0.51 -26.15 -2.64
N SER A 333 -0.81 -26.29 -3.93
CA SER A 333 -2.06 -25.80 -4.51
C SER A 333 -3.26 -26.48 -3.83
N VAL A 334 -4.23 -25.68 -3.40
CA VAL A 334 -5.47 -26.16 -2.83
C VAL A 334 -6.48 -26.37 -3.95
N THR A 335 -6.93 -27.62 -4.08
CA THR A 335 -7.97 -28.05 -5.01
C THR A 335 -9.09 -28.73 -4.23
N LEU A 336 -10.23 -29.00 -4.87
CA LEU A 336 -11.28 -29.81 -4.24
C LEU A 336 -10.75 -31.16 -3.75
N GLN A 337 -9.87 -31.80 -4.52
CA GLN A 337 -9.24 -33.06 -4.15
C GLN A 337 -8.36 -32.91 -2.90
N TYR A 338 -7.55 -31.85 -2.83
CA TYR A 338 -6.73 -31.56 -1.65
C TYR A 338 -7.60 -31.38 -0.40
N LEU A 339 -8.65 -30.55 -0.48
CA LEU A 339 -9.53 -30.29 0.67
C LEU A 339 -10.17 -31.59 1.20
N VAL A 340 -10.62 -32.44 0.28
CA VAL A 340 -11.18 -33.75 0.55
C VAL A 340 -10.20 -34.68 1.28
N GLN A 341 -8.96 -34.77 0.80
CA GLN A 341 -7.95 -35.68 1.35
C GLN A 341 -7.36 -35.17 2.67
N SER A 342 -7.09 -33.86 2.76
CA SER A 342 -6.37 -33.27 3.89
C SER A 342 -7.25 -32.98 5.09
N TYR A 343 -8.51 -32.57 4.90
CA TYR A 343 -9.39 -32.19 6.02
C TYR A 343 -10.23 -33.34 6.57
N SER A 344 -9.95 -34.59 6.19
CA SER A 344 -10.68 -35.78 6.67
C SER A 344 -12.20 -35.62 6.52
N ILE A 345 -12.64 -34.87 5.50
CA ILE A 345 -14.00 -34.95 5.00
C ILE A 345 -14.12 -36.39 4.54
N THR A 346 -14.95 -37.21 5.20
CA THR A 346 -15.06 -38.62 4.87
C THR A 346 -15.55 -38.73 3.44
N VAL A 347 -14.61 -38.97 2.54
CA VAL A 347 -14.87 -38.97 1.12
C VAL A 347 -14.85 -40.43 0.65
N PRO A 348 -16.00 -40.95 0.17
CA PRO A 348 -16.05 -42.21 -0.58
C PRO A 348 -15.06 -42.18 -1.76
N SER A 349 -14.79 -43.30 -2.41
CA SER A 349 -13.70 -43.60 -3.38
C SER A 349 -13.42 -42.61 -4.54
N ARG A 350 -13.05 -43.03 -5.77
CA ARG A 350 -13.00 -42.08 -6.91
C ARG A 350 -14.40 -41.48 -7.07
N LEU A 351 -14.54 -40.17 -7.15
CA LEU A 351 -15.86 -39.56 -7.07
C LEU A 351 -16.48 -39.38 -8.46
N PRO A 352 -17.59 -40.08 -8.78
CA PRO A 352 -18.37 -39.84 -10.00
C PRO A 352 -19.22 -38.55 -9.91
N TYR A 353 -18.81 -37.56 -9.11
CA TYR A 353 -19.65 -36.42 -8.76
C TYR A 353 -18.88 -35.10 -8.59
N GLY A 354 -19.54 -34.00 -8.91
CA GLY A 354 -19.06 -32.61 -8.76
C GLY A 354 -20.19 -31.71 -8.23
N LEU A 355 -19.92 -30.42 -8.06
CA LEU A 355 -20.94 -29.46 -7.60
C LEU A 355 -22.09 -29.32 -8.62
N THR A 356 -23.31 -29.17 -8.11
CA THR A 356 -24.50 -28.78 -8.89
C THR A 356 -25.15 -27.56 -8.22
N PRO A 357 -25.30 -26.42 -8.94
CA PRO A 357 -24.93 -26.19 -10.34
C PRO A 357 -23.41 -26.21 -10.58
N ARG A 358 -22.99 -26.42 -11.83
CA ARG A 358 -21.58 -26.40 -12.22
C ARG A 358 -20.98 -24.99 -12.02
N LEU A 359 -19.73 -24.93 -11.59
CA LEU A 359 -19.02 -23.67 -11.39
C LEU A 359 -18.46 -23.20 -12.74
N GLU A 360 -19.15 -22.25 -13.38
CA GLU A 360 -18.71 -21.65 -14.65
C GLU A 360 -17.78 -20.43 -14.44
N GLN A 361 -17.84 -19.83 -13.25
CA GLN A 361 -17.06 -18.66 -12.87
C GLN A 361 -16.70 -18.74 -11.38
N VAL A 362 -15.59 -18.10 -11.00
CA VAL A 362 -15.24 -17.94 -9.58
C VAL A 362 -16.31 -17.09 -8.90
N ILE A 363 -16.87 -17.59 -7.81
CA ILE A 363 -17.89 -16.86 -7.04
C ILE A 363 -17.18 -16.02 -5.99
N GLU A 364 -17.30 -14.69 -6.12
CA GLU A 364 -16.92 -13.76 -5.06
C GLU A 364 -18.12 -13.56 -4.11
N PRO A 365 -18.00 -13.92 -2.82
CA PRO A 365 -19.11 -13.77 -1.90
C PRO A 365 -19.35 -12.28 -1.61
N VAL A 366 -20.59 -11.84 -1.82
CA VAL A 366 -21.03 -10.47 -1.49
C VAL A 366 -21.49 -10.45 -0.03
N LEU A 367 -20.88 -9.59 0.79
CA LEU A 367 -21.29 -9.47 2.19
C LEU A 367 -22.46 -8.47 2.34
N PRO A 368 -23.39 -8.68 3.29
CA PRO A 368 -24.59 -7.83 3.43
C PRO A 368 -24.30 -6.34 3.67
N ASN A 369 -23.11 -6.04 4.19
CA ASN A 369 -22.63 -4.70 4.51
C ASN A 369 -21.83 -4.04 3.38
N ASP A 370 -21.70 -4.69 2.23
CA ASP A 370 -21.07 -4.12 1.03
C ASP A 370 -22.12 -3.49 0.08
N GLY A 371 -23.42 -3.60 0.39
CA GLY A 371 -24.50 -2.94 -0.33
C GLY A 371 -24.63 -1.44 0.03
N PRO A 372 -25.27 -0.63 -0.82
CA PRO A 372 -25.53 0.78 -0.52
C PRO A 372 -26.30 0.90 0.79
N GLN A 373 -25.76 1.63 1.76
CA GLN A 373 -26.47 1.97 2.98
C GLN A 373 -27.78 2.68 2.61
N PRO A 374 -28.94 2.25 3.14
CA PRO A 374 -30.20 2.93 2.87
C PRO A 374 -30.06 4.39 3.28
N THR A 375 -30.29 5.30 2.33
CA THR A 375 -30.32 6.72 2.62
C THR A 375 -31.38 6.96 3.69
N PRO A 376 -31.05 7.60 4.84
CA PRO A 376 -32.07 7.92 5.83
C PRO A 376 -33.14 8.76 5.14
N SER A 377 -34.39 8.27 5.16
CA SER A 377 -35.52 9.03 4.64
C SER A 377 -35.69 10.30 5.49
N PRO A 378 -35.98 11.45 4.86
CA PRO A 378 -36.06 12.75 5.53
C PRO A 378 -37.16 12.83 6.59
#